data_AF-X6M803-F1
#
_entry.id   AF-X6M803-F1
#
_cell.length_a   1.000
_cell.length_b   1.000
_cell.length_c   1.000
_cell.angle_alpha   90.00
_cell.angle_beta   90.00
_cell.angle_gamma   90.00
#
_symmetry.space_group_name_H-M   'P 1'
#
loop_
_entity.id
_entity.type
_entity.pdbx_description
1 polymer ?
#
loop_
_entity_poly.entity_id
_entity_poly.type
_entity_poly.pdbx_seq_one_letter_code
_entity_poly.pdbx_strand_id
1 'polypeptide(L)'
;MIRSEEEQKCEVATKIWVCTWNMAAKSHFPMLTTEAGTKRVDTSKTSELENIIPTNYDIYVFGVQEGVDDGYFELLEAYLKTKEIQRYDISPKEDRVEGRGDGSFINSKYTGISVFVNKEKKDVIQFKKAGAVSAGMMEGSKGAAGVVLKVYG
;
A
#
# COMPACT_ATOMS: atom_id res chain seq x y z
N MET A 1 24.24 6.76 44.25
CA MET A 1 24.62 6.53 42.84
C MET A 1 23.32 6.57 42.05
N ILE A 2 22.99 7.75 41.52
CA ILE A 2 21.72 8.04 40.84
C ILE A 2 21.88 7.54 39.41
N ARG A 3 21.10 6.53 39.00
CA ARG A 3 20.98 6.18 37.58
C ARG A 3 20.25 7.32 36.90
N SER A 4 20.88 7.92 35.89
CA SER A 4 20.28 8.98 35.08
C SER A 4 19.01 8.47 34.40
N GLU A 5 18.03 9.36 34.25
CA GLU A 5 16.74 9.13 33.59
C GLU A 5 16.85 8.79 32.08
N GLU A 6 18.06 8.56 31.58
CA GLU A 6 18.37 8.29 30.17
C GLU A 6 18.24 6.82 29.76
N GLU A 7 18.17 5.88 30.71
CA GLU A 7 18.20 4.42 30.42
C GLU A 7 16.84 3.72 30.41
N GLN A 8 15.73 4.45 30.28
CA GLN A 8 14.41 3.82 30.13
C GLN A 8 13.60 4.37 28.94
N LYS A 9 14.25 4.57 27.80
CA LYS A 9 13.56 4.39 26.52
C LYS A 9 13.40 2.88 26.32
N CYS A 10 12.28 2.31 26.78
CA CYS A 10 11.83 1.05 26.20
C CYS A 10 11.74 1.28 24.68
N GLU A 11 12.67 0.72 23.90
CA GLU A 11 12.53 0.64 22.45
C GLU A 11 11.22 -0.11 22.18
N VAL A 12 10.15 0.64 21.91
CA VAL A 12 8.87 0.04 21.54
C VAL A 12 9.10 -0.62 20.19
N ALA A 13 9.14 -1.96 20.20
CA ALA A 13 9.33 -2.76 19.00
C ALA A 13 8.38 -2.30 17.88
N THR A 14 8.95 -2.06 16.70
CA THR A 14 8.19 -1.62 15.52
C THR A 14 7.21 -2.70 15.10
N LYS A 15 5.93 -2.36 14.96
CA LYS A 15 4.86 -3.28 14.57
C LYS A 15 4.55 -3.15 13.08
N ILE A 16 4.58 -4.28 12.38
CA ILE A 16 4.32 -4.35 10.93
C ILE A 16 3.06 -5.18 10.69
N TRP A 17 2.09 -4.61 9.96
CA TRP A 17 0.91 -5.32 9.48
C TRP A 17 1.00 -5.51 7.96
N VAL A 18 0.71 -6.71 7.49
CA VAL A 18 0.82 -7.08 6.08
C VAL A 18 -0.49 -7.72 5.64
N CYS A 19 -1.03 -7.27 4.52
CA CYS A 19 -2.20 -7.84 3.88
C CYS A 19 -1.93 -8.10 2.41
N THR A 20 -2.50 -9.18 1.89
CA THR A 20 -2.50 -9.48 0.46
C THR A 20 -3.91 -9.81 0.01
N TRP A 21 -4.32 -9.29 -1.15
CA TRP A 21 -5.63 -9.55 -1.73
C TRP A 21 -5.54 -9.75 -3.25
N ASN A 22 -5.97 -10.92 -3.73
CA ASN A 22 -6.28 -11.11 -5.14
C ASN A 22 -7.69 -10.55 -5.43
N MET A 23 -7.75 -9.50 -6.24
CA MET A 23 -8.96 -8.75 -6.57
C MET A 23 -9.73 -9.34 -7.77
N ALA A 24 -9.31 -10.50 -8.29
CA ALA A 24 -10.02 -11.27 -9.32
C ALA A 24 -10.41 -10.45 -10.56
N ALA A 25 -9.57 -9.48 -10.95
CA ALA A 25 -9.75 -8.61 -12.11
C ALA A 25 -11.09 -7.83 -12.12
N LYS A 26 -11.58 -7.44 -10.94
CA LYS A 26 -12.82 -6.68 -10.79
C LYS A 26 -12.55 -5.34 -10.12
N SER A 27 -13.31 -4.33 -10.53
CA SER A 27 -13.42 -3.09 -9.77
C SER A 27 -14.34 -3.33 -8.59
N HIS A 28 -13.82 -3.20 -7.37
CA HIS A 28 -14.56 -3.49 -6.13
C HIS A 28 -15.15 -2.24 -5.49
N PHE A 29 -14.64 -1.07 -5.87
CA PHE A 29 -15.00 0.20 -5.24
C PHE A 29 -15.65 1.14 -6.27
N PRO A 30 -16.72 1.85 -5.91
CA PRO A 30 -17.33 2.84 -6.81
C PRO A 30 -16.31 3.90 -7.22
N MET A 31 -16.17 4.14 -8.52
CA MET A 31 -15.32 5.19 -9.07
C MET A 31 -16.18 6.38 -9.49
N LEU A 32 -15.87 7.55 -8.95
CA LEU A 32 -16.44 8.83 -9.34
C LEU A 32 -15.61 9.45 -10.45
N THR A 33 -16.27 10.09 -11.42
CA THR A 33 -15.59 10.89 -12.44
C THR A 33 -15.70 12.35 -12.04
N THR A 34 -14.56 13.00 -11.84
CA THR A 34 -14.52 14.44 -11.55
C THR A 34 -14.95 15.24 -12.78
N GLU A 35 -15.28 16.52 -12.60
CA GLU A 35 -15.58 17.43 -13.72
C GLU A 35 -14.45 17.50 -14.75
N ALA A 36 -13.19 17.30 -14.31
CA ALA A 36 -12.00 17.22 -15.15
C ALA A 36 -11.82 15.86 -15.87
N GLY A 37 -12.79 14.95 -15.77
CA GLY A 37 -12.73 13.61 -16.37
C GLY A 37 -11.83 12.61 -15.66
N THR A 38 -11.29 12.96 -14.48
CA THR A 38 -10.41 12.07 -13.70
C THR A 38 -11.27 11.07 -12.91
N LYS A 39 -10.96 9.77 -12.99
CA LYS A 39 -11.60 8.77 -12.13
C LYS A 39 -10.91 8.73 -10.77
N ARG A 40 -11.69 8.72 -9.70
CA ARG A 40 -11.22 8.54 -8.31
C ARG A 40 -12.17 7.64 -7.55
N VAL A 41 -11.68 6.92 -6.56
CA VAL A 41 -12.56 6.13 -5.70
C VAL A 41 -13.48 7.03 -4.86
N ASP A 42 -14.71 6.58 -4.64
CA ASP A 42 -15.61 7.16 -3.66
C ASP A 42 -15.09 6.87 -2.23
N THR A 43 -14.49 7.89 -1.60
CA THR A 43 -13.94 7.77 -0.24
C THR A 43 -14.98 7.93 0.87
N SER A 44 -16.27 8.10 0.53
CA SER A 44 -17.34 8.17 1.55
C SER A 44 -17.50 6.86 2.33
N LYS A 45 -16.98 5.75 1.81
CA LYS A 45 -17.08 4.39 2.36
C LYS A 45 -15.88 3.93 3.18
N THR A 46 -15.03 4.85 3.62
CA THR A 46 -13.83 4.50 4.42
C THR A 46 -14.16 3.79 5.74
N SER A 47 -15.37 3.95 6.29
CA SER A 47 -15.85 3.23 7.48
C SER A 47 -15.93 1.71 7.30
N GLU A 48 -16.09 1.22 6.06
CA GLU A 48 -16.08 -0.24 5.77
C GLU A 48 -14.72 -0.88 6.11
N LEU A 49 -13.64 -0.09 6.14
CA LEU A 49 -12.29 -0.57 6.45
C LEU A 49 -12.00 -0.68 7.96
N GLU A 50 -12.81 -0.06 8.83
CA GLU A 50 -12.57 -0.01 10.29
C GLU A 50 -12.51 -1.37 10.95
N ASN A 51 -13.30 -2.32 10.47
CA ASN A 51 -13.36 -3.67 11.03
C ASN A 51 -12.33 -4.63 10.43
N ILE A 52 -11.60 -4.21 9.40
CA ILE A 52 -10.70 -5.06 8.62
C ILE A 52 -9.24 -4.67 8.85
N ILE A 53 -8.97 -3.36 8.95
CA ILE A 53 -7.63 -2.82 9.02
C ILE A 53 -7.38 -2.33 10.45
N PRO A 54 -6.54 -3.02 11.24
CA PRO A 54 -6.16 -2.54 12.56
C PRO A 54 -5.36 -1.23 12.43
N THR A 55 -5.33 -0.42 13.49
CA THR A 55 -4.76 0.95 13.43
C THR A 55 -3.64 1.18 14.42
N ASN A 56 -3.20 0.12 15.09
CA ASN A 56 -2.18 0.13 16.15
C ASN A 56 -0.81 -0.39 15.69
N TYR A 57 -0.52 -0.33 14.39
CA TYR A 57 0.76 -0.68 13.77
C TYR A 57 1.50 0.55 13.25
N ASP A 58 2.81 0.43 13.11
CA ASP A 58 3.70 1.48 12.65
C ASP A 58 3.90 1.45 11.14
N ILE A 59 3.87 0.25 10.55
CA ILE A 59 4.02 -0.01 9.11
C ILE A 59 2.85 -0.86 8.64
N TYR A 60 2.25 -0.47 7.51
CA TYR A 60 1.23 -1.24 6.81
C TYR A 60 1.71 -1.54 5.40
N VAL A 61 1.67 -2.80 5.00
CA VAL A 61 2.03 -3.25 3.66
C VAL A 61 0.82 -3.94 3.02
N PHE A 62 0.42 -3.46 1.86
CA PHE A 62 -0.70 -4.01 1.10
C PHE A 62 -0.21 -4.54 -0.24
N GLY A 63 -0.30 -5.84 -0.43
CA GLY A 63 -0.11 -6.50 -1.73
C GLY A 63 -1.44 -6.72 -2.44
N VAL A 64 -1.48 -6.44 -3.74
CA VAL A 64 -2.65 -6.69 -4.60
C VAL A 64 -2.24 -7.57 -5.76
N GLN A 65 -3.09 -8.54 -6.11
CA GLN A 65 -3.00 -9.30 -7.36
C GLN A 65 -4.28 -9.12 -8.18
N GLU A 66 -4.15 -9.17 -9.50
CA GLU A 66 -5.26 -8.96 -10.44
C GLU A 66 -6.03 -7.65 -10.20
N GLY A 67 -5.33 -6.61 -9.74
CA GLY A 67 -5.91 -5.26 -9.63
C GLY A 67 -6.16 -4.68 -11.02
N VAL A 68 -7.25 -3.93 -11.19
CA VAL A 68 -7.64 -3.31 -12.48
C VAL A 68 -7.75 -1.78 -12.41
N ASP A 69 -7.66 -1.22 -11.20
CA ASP A 69 -7.66 0.21 -10.92
C ASP A 69 -6.91 0.49 -9.59
N ASP A 70 -6.64 1.76 -9.31
CA ASP A 70 -5.98 2.21 -8.07
C ASP A 70 -6.95 2.45 -6.91
N GLY A 71 -8.25 2.18 -7.09
CA GLY A 71 -9.29 2.60 -6.16
C GLY A 71 -9.10 2.02 -4.75
N TYR A 72 -8.56 0.81 -4.63
CA TYR A 72 -8.22 0.23 -3.34
C TYR A 72 -7.14 1.02 -2.60
N PHE A 73 -6.03 1.34 -3.27
CA PHE A 73 -4.95 2.09 -2.64
C PHE A 73 -5.35 3.55 -2.33
N GLU A 74 -6.16 4.17 -3.17
CA GLU A 74 -6.74 5.50 -2.90
C GLU A 74 -7.66 5.48 -1.67
N LEU A 75 -8.50 4.44 -1.54
CA LEU A 75 -9.41 4.29 -0.39
C LEU A 75 -8.62 4.05 0.90
N LEU A 76 -7.59 3.20 0.84
CA LEU A 76 -6.66 2.98 1.96
C LEU A 76 -5.96 4.26 2.37
N GLU A 77 -5.50 5.06 1.42
CA GLU A 77 -4.86 6.35 1.70
C GLU A 77 -5.82 7.32 2.39
N ALA A 78 -7.05 7.44 1.90
CA ALA A 78 -8.08 8.26 2.52
C ALA A 78 -8.37 7.80 3.97
N TYR A 79 -8.50 6.49 4.18
CA TYR A 79 -8.78 5.90 5.50
C TYR A 79 -7.61 6.03 6.48
N LEU A 80 -6.38 5.75 6.06
CA LEU A 80 -5.20 5.74 6.95
C LEU A 80 -4.71 7.16 7.24
N LYS A 81 -4.92 8.11 6.32
CA LYS A 81 -4.55 9.51 6.53
C LYS A 81 -5.27 10.15 7.71
N THR A 82 -6.50 9.74 8.03
CA THR A 82 -7.23 10.24 9.22
C THR A 82 -6.60 9.79 10.55
N LYS A 83 -5.63 8.87 10.50
CA LYS A 83 -4.94 8.28 11.66
C LYS A 83 -3.45 8.60 11.66
N GLU A 84 -3.06 9.66 10.95
CA GLU A 84 -1.66 10.08 10.82
C GLU A 84 -0.73 9.00 10.21
N ILE A 85 -1.30 8.07 9.43
CA ILE A 85 -0.57 7.04 8.68
C ILE A 85 -0.54 7.46 7.21
N GLN A 86 0.65 7.57 6.62
CA GLN A 86 0.87 8.09 5.27
C GLN A 86 1.43 7.05 4.32
N ARG A 87 0.97 7.06 3.08
CA ARG A 87 1.51 6.27 1.98
C ARG A 87 2.89 6.81 1.57
N TYR A 88 3.84 5.92 1.27
CA TYR A 88 5.01 6.32 0.49
C TYR A 88 4.62 6.53 -0.97
N ASP A 89 5.06 7.64 -1.55
CA ASP A 89 4.93 7.89 -2.97
C ASP A 89 5.96 7.04 -3.73
N ILE A 90 5.47 6.01 -4.42
CA ILE A 90 6.26 5.07 -5.20
C ILE A 90 5.68 5.07 -6.60
N SER A 91 6.53 5.21 -7.62
CA SER A 91 6.05 5.30 -8.99
C SER A 91 5.39 3.98 -9.43
N PRO A 92 4.37 4.02 -10.32
CA PRO A 92 3.75 2.81 -10.89
C PRO A 92 4.72 1.87 -11.62
N LYS A 93 5.93 2.32 -11.98
CA LYS A 93 6.95 1.45 -12.60
C LYS A 93 7.71 0.61 -11.57
N GLU A 94 7.64 0.99 -10.30
CA GLU A 94 8.41 0.40 -9.22
C GLU A 94 7.51 -0.31 -8.20
N ASP A 95 6.25 0.11 -8.06
CA ASP A 95 5.30 -0.47 -7.12
C ASP A 95 4.48 -1.64 -7.70
N ARG A 96 4.50 -1.85 -9.03
CA ARG A 96 3.69 -2.90 -9.68
C ARG A 96 4.25 -3.42 -10.99
N VAL A 97 3.79 -4.61 -11.32
CA VAL A 97 3.91 -5.26 -12.63
C VAL A 97 2.54 -5.20 -13.28
N GLU A 98 2.43 -4.47 -14.39
CA GLU A 98 1.16 -4.23 -15.07
C GLU A 98 1.18 -4.69 -16.54
N GLY A 99 0.11 -5.37 -16.96
CA GLY A 99 -0.09 -5.76 -18.35
C GLY A 99 -1.38 -6.51 -18.60
N ARG A 100 -1.49 -7.08 -19.81
CA ARG A 100 -2.66 -7.85 -20.24
C ARG A 100 -2.41 -9.34 -19.95
N GLY A 101 -2.87 -9.79 -18.78
CA GLY A 101 -2.84 -11.21 -18.41
C GLY A 101 -3.78 -12.08 -19.25
N ASP A 102 -3.57 -13.40 -19.22
CA ASP A 102 -4.46 -14.40 -19.80
C ASP A 102 -5.94 -14.07 -19.50
N GLY A 103 -6.75 -13.89 -20.55
CA GLY A 103 -8.19 -13.61 -20.45
C GLY A 103 -8.59 -12.15 -20.25
N SER A 104 -7.65 -11.20 -20.20
CA SER A 104 -7.95 -9.76 -20.22
C SER A 104 -8.08 -9.28 -21.68
N PHE A 105 -9.31 -9.33 -22.21
CA PHE A 105 -9.61 -8.79 -23.54
C PHE A 105 -9.88 -7.27 -23.53
N ILE A 106 -10.12 -6.66 -22.35
CA ILE A 106 -10.67 -5.30 -22.22
C ILE A 106 -9.79 -4.36 -21.36
N ASN A 107 -9.27 -4.79 -20.20
CA ASN A 107 -8.53 -3.93 -19.25
C ASN A 107 -7.20 -4.55 -18.79
N SER A 108 -6.16 -3.73 -18.67
CA SER A 108 -4.88 -4.09 -18.06
C SER A 108 -5.08 -4.53 -16.60
N LYS A 109 -4.28 -5.49 -16.13
CA LYS A 109 -4.27 -5.95 -14.74
C LYS A 109 -2.88 -5.71 -14.14
N TYR A 110 -2.80 -5.58 -12.82
CA TYR A 110 -1.52 -5.47 -12.13
C TYR A 110 -1.38 -6.37 -10.90
N THR A 111 -0.12 -6.71 -10.61
CA THR A 111 0.33 -7.22 -9.31
C THR A 111 1.19 -6.13 -8.68
N GLY A 112 0.79 -5.60 -7.52
CA GLY A 112 1.41 -4.41 -6.94
C GLY A 112 1.49 -4.43 -5.42
N ILE A 113 2.24 -3.47 -4.89
CA ILE A 113 2.48 -3.29 -3.46
C ILE A 113 2.34 -1.81 -3.09
N SER A 114 1.75 -1.54 -1.93
CA SER A 114 1.72 -0.21 -1.34
C SER A 114 2.14 -0.27 0.12
N VAL A 115 2.81 0.78 0.59
CA VAL A 115 3.35 0.87 1.94
C VAL A 115 2.88 2.16 2.59
N PHE A 116 2.41 2.05 3.83
CA PHE A 116 2.02 3.18 4.65
C PHE A 116 2.77 3.14 5.99
N VAL A 117 3.11 4.30 6.52
CA VAL A 117 3.88 4.44 7.77
C VAL A 117 3.23 5.48 8.67
N ASN A 118 3.19 5.18 9.96
CA ASN A 118 2.80 6.15 10.98
C ASN A 118 3.78 7.33 10.98
N LYS A 119 3.28 8.56 10.79
CA LYS A 119 4.10 9.79 10.73
C LYS A 119 5.02 9.96 11.93
N GLU A 120 4.61 9.53 13.12
CA GLU A 120 5.42 9.61 14.34
C GLU A 120 6.70 8.77 14.26
N LYS A 121 6.74 7.80 13.35
CA LYS A 121 7.87 6.88 13.14
C LYS A 121 8.72 7.22 11.91
N LYS A 122 8.46 8.33 11.22
CA LYS A 122 9.17 8.72 9.98
C LYS A 122 10.69 8.83 10.14
N ASP A 123 11.17 9.17 11.33
CA ASP A 123 12.60 9.35 11.60
C ASP A 123 13.33 8.01 11.82
N VAL A 124 12.58 6.97 12.22
CA VAL A 124 13.08 5.62 12.50
C VAL A 124 12.68 4.59 11.43
N ILE A 125 11.82 4.96 10.47
CA ILE A 125 11.43 4.13 9.34
C ILE A 125 11.71 4.89 8.05
N GLN A 126 12.67 4.40 7.28
CA GLN A 126 13.12 5.03 6.06
C GLN A 126 12.86 4.13 4.86
N PHE A 127 12.10 4.62 3.89
CA PHE A 127 12.04 4.01 2.56
C PHE A 127 13.44 4.02 1.91
N LYS A 128 13.82 2.90 1.30
CA LYS A 128 15.11 2.77 0.60
C LYS A 128 14.94 2.50 -0.88
N LYS A 129 14.09 1.55 -1.23
CA LYS A 129 13.91 1.14 -2.63
C LYS A 129 12.58 0.46 -2.83
N ALA A 130 12.01 0.63 -4.02
CA ALA A 130 10.98 -0.24 -4.54
C ALA A 130 11.47 -0.84 -5.87
N GLY A 131 10.81 -1.89 -6.31
CA GLY A 131 11.08 -2.49 -7.61
C GLY A 131 10.03 -3.52 -7.98
N ALA A 132 9.79 -3.62 -9.27
CA ALA A 132 8.86 -4.56 -9.87
C ALA A 132 9.58 -5.39 -10.93
N VAL A 133 9.30 -6.69 -10.97
CA VAL A 133 9.91 -7.65 -11.90
C VAL A 133 8.81 -8.49 -12.54
N SER A 134 8.68 -8.40 -13.87
CA SER A 134 7.82 -9.29 -14.64
C SER A 134 8.42 -10.69 -14.69
N ALA A 135 7.59 -11.71 -14.42
CA ALA A 135 7.96 -13.12 -14.52
C ALA A 135 7.57 -13.74 -15.88
N GLY A 136 6.84 -13.00 -16.75
CA GLY A 136 6.35 -13.50 -18.04
C GLY A 136 6.91 -12.71 -19.23
N MET A 137 7.24 -13.41 -20.32
CA MET A 137 7.72 -12.81 -21.58
C MET A 137 6.64 -12.14 -22.44
N MET A 138 5.34 -12.40 -22.19
CA MET A 138 4.25 -11.95 -23.11
C MET A 138 3.04 -11.27 -22.45
N GLU A 139 2.87 -11.27 -21.12
CA GLU A 139 1.57 -10.88 -20.52
C GLU A 139 1.59 -9.78 -19.46
N GLY A 140 2.77 -9.30 -19.06
CA GLY A 140 2.95 -8.05 -18.30
C GLY A 140 2.29 -7.92 -16.91
N SER A 141 1.33 -8.75 -16.50
CA SER A 141 0.66 -8.66 -15.18
C SER A 141 1.10 -9.74 -14.18
N LYS A 142 1.91 -10.71 -14.63
CA LYS A 142 2.45 -11.80 -13.82
C LYS A 142 3.88 -11.46 -13.42
N GLY A 143 4.15 -11.34 -12.13
CA GLY A 143 5.45 -10.95 -11.60
C GLY A 143 5.38 -10.66 -10.11
N ALA A 144 6.34 -9.89 -9.62
CA ALA A 144 6.40 -9.48 -8.23
C ALA A 144 6.75 -7.99 -8.13
N ALA A 145 6.21 -7.33 -7.12
CA ALA A 145 6.65 -6.02 -6.67
C ALA A 145 7.15 -6.12 -5.22
N GLY A 146 8.13 -5.30 -4.87
CA GLY A 146 8.76 -5.35 -3.57
C GLY A 146 9.24 -3.98 -3.12
N VAL A 147 9.36 -3.84 -1.80
CA VAL A 147 9.87 -2.65 -1.13
C VAL A 147 10.97 -3.03 -0.15
N VAL A 148 11.89 -2.11 0.07
CA VAL A 148 12.93 -2.19 1.08
C VAL A 148 12.78 -0.99 2.00
N LEU A 149 12.55 -1.26 3.28
CA LEU A 149 12.52 -0.29 4.36
C LEU A 149 13.72 -0.53 5.28
N LYS A 150 14.32 0.55 5.77
CA LYS A 150 15.26 0.51 6.89
C LYS A 150 14.50 0.91 8.15
N VAL A 151 14.50 0.04 9.15
CA VAL A 151 13.87 0.26 10.44
C VAL A 151 14.97 0.34 11.50
N TYR A 152 15.01 1.43 12.25
CA TYR A 152 15.90 1.59 13.40
C TYR A 152 15.18 1.06 14.65
N GLY A 153 15.87 0.21 15.41
CA GLY A 153 15.46 -0.20 16.77
C GLY A 153 15.65 0.96 17.72
#